data_AF-A0AAJ6VBM4-F1
#
_entry.id   AF-A0AAJ6VBM4-F1
#
_cell.length_a   1.000
_cell.length_b   1.000
_cell.length_c   1.000
_cell.angle_alpha   90.00
_cell.angle_beta   90.00
_cell.angle_gamma   90.00
#
_symmetry.space_group_name_H-M   'P 1'
#
loop_
_entity.id
_entity.type
_entity.pdbx_description
1 polymer ?
#
loop_
_entity_poly.entity_id
_entity_poly.type
_entity_poly.pdbx_seq_one_letter_code
_entity_poly.pdbx_strand_id
1 'polypeptide(L)'
;MKDPEGKDVKEVDIEGFKQALSQVDSQAKSLPATAQVAAQQGAYLSRCFNRREHCKDNPEGPRRFVGSGRHAFVPFRYKHLGQFAPLGGEQAAAELPGDWVSIGHSTQWLWYSVYASKQVSWRTRVLLVSDWTRRFVFGRDSSRI
;
A
#
# COMPACT_ATOMS: atom_id res chain seq x y z
N MET A 1 9.20 -1.05 33.94
CA MET A 1 9.77 -1.16 32.56
C MET A 1 11.24 -1.42 32.79
N LYS A 2 11.81 -2.47 32.20
CA LYS A 2 13.18 -2.88 32.55
C LYS A 2 14.22 -2.17 31.68
N ASP A 3 15.25 -1.64 32.31
CA ASP A 3 16.43 -1.11 31.63
C ASP A 3 17.17 -2.18 30.81
N PRO A 4 18.09 -1.81 29.90
CA PRO A 4 18.99 -2.75 29.23
C PRO A 4 19.81 -3.63 30.21
N GLU A 5 19.94 -3.24 31.48
CA GLU A 5 20.56 -4.03 32.56
C GLU A 5 19.55 -4.82 33.43
N GLY A 6 18.26 -4.83 33.08
CA GLY A 6 17.23 -5.63 33.73
C GLY A 6 16.62 -5.07 35.03
N LYS A 7 16.99 -3.85 35.44
CA LYS A 7 16.41 -3.16 36.60
C LYS A 7 15.05 -2.54 36.28
N ASP A 8 14.09 -2.62 37.21
CA ASP A 8 12.79 -1.98 37.07
C ASP A 8 12.89 -0.48 37.33
N VAL A 9 12.64 0.32 36.31
CA VAL A 9 12.68 1.78 36.39
C VAL A 9 11.29 2.36 36.22
N LYS A 10 10.97 3.36 37.05
CA LYS A 10 9.70 4.11 37.05
C LYS A 10 9.71 5.31 36.10
N GLU A 11 10.89 5.83 35.75
CA GLU A 11 11.09 6.98 34.86
C GLU A 11 12.02 6.60 33.71
N VAL A 12 11.70 7.05 32.51
CA VAL A 12 12.52 6.76 31.31
C VAL A 12 13.68 7.73 31.28
N ASP A 13 14.90 7.22 31.41
CA ASP A 13 16.11 7.98 31.20
C ASP A 13 16.27 8.41 29.72
N ILE A 14 16.86 9.59 29.49
CA ILE A 14 17.01 10.19 28.16
C ILE A 14 17.87 9.29 27.26
N GLU A 15 18.90 8.64 27.80
CA GLU A 15 19.74 7.72 27.02
C GLU A 15 18.99 6.45 26.65
N GLY A 16 18.23 5.88 27.59
CA GLY A 16 17.34 4.75 27.34
C GLY A 16 16.30 5.08 26.25
N PHE A 17 15.72 6.28 26.28
CA PHE A 17 14.78 6.73 25.25
C PHE A 17 15.44 6.86 23.86
N LYS A 18 16.65 7.42 23.79
CA LYS A 18 17.41 7.52 22.53
C LYS A 18 17.73 6.14 21.94
N GLN A 19 18.12 5.18 22.78
CA GLN A 19 18.38 3.81 22.34
C GLN A 19 17.10 3.14 21.81
N ALA A 20 15.97 3.32 22.49
CA ALA A 20 14.68 2.81 22.03
C ALA A 20 14.27 3.41 20.67
N LEU A 21 14.42 4.73 20.49
CA LEU A 21 14.18 5.39 19.20
C LEU A 21 15.10 4.85 18.10
N SER A 22 16.40 4.74 18.38
CA SER A 22 17.37 4.19 17.42
C SER A 22 17.02 2.75 17.02
N GLN A 23 16.54 1.93 17.96
CA GLN A 23 16.09 0.58 17.67
C GLN A 23 14.86 0.57 16.75
N VAL A 24 13.87 1.43 17.02
CA VAL A 24 12.67 1.55 16.16
C VAL A 24 13.05 2.03 14.76
N ASP A 25 13.91 3.04 14.65
CA ASP A 25 14.39 3.56 13.37
C ASP A 25 15.14 2.50 12.57
N SER A 26 15.94 1.64 13.23
CA SER A 26 16.64 0.52 12.56
C SER A 26 15.69 -0.54 11.97
N GLN A 27 14.46 -0.63 12.49
CA GLN A 27 13.43 -1.57 12.02
C GLN A 27 12.51 -0.95 10.97
N ALA A 28 12.64 0.35 10.69
CA ALA A 28 11.84 1.02 9.68
C ALA A 28 12.17 0.46 8.30
N LYS A 29 11.22 -0.30 7.72
CA LYS A 29 11.35 -0.86 6.37
C LYS A 29 10.74 0.08 5.35
N SER A 30 11.36 0.16 4.18
CA SER A 30 10.74 0.77 3.03
C SER A 30 9.45 0.03 2.65
N LEU A 31 8.50 0.78 2.09
CA LEU A 31 7.27 0.20 1.59
C LEU A 31 7.56 -0.75 0.41
N PRO A 32 6.76 -1.81 0.23
CA PRO A 32 7.01 -2.78 -0.82
C PRO A 32 6.88 -2.13 -2.21
N ALA A 33 7.74 -2.53 -3.14
CA ALA A 33 7.79 -2.01 -4.51
C ALA A 33 6.63 -2.56 -5.37
N THR A 34 5.40 -2.14 -5.03
CA THR A 34 4.16 -2.58 -5.68
C THR A 34 3.47 -1.43 -6.39
N ALA A 35 2.73 -1.74 -7.45
CA ALA A 35 1.90 -0.77 -8.15
C ALA A 35 0.89 -0.08 -7.22
N GLN A 36 0.41 -0.79 -6.18
CA GLN A 36 -0.48 -0.21 -5.17
C GLN A 36 0.19 0.90 -4.36
N VAL A 37 1.43 0.69 -3.90
CA VAL A 37 2.20 1.71 -3.18
C VAL A 37 2.44 2.92 -4.08
N ALA A 38 2.88 2.68 -5.32
CA ALA A 38 3.11 3.74 -6.30
C ALA A 38 1.84 4.56 -6.59
N ALA A 39 0.70 3.91 -6.78
CA ALA A 39 -0.58 4.58 -7.02
C ALA A 39 -1.01 5.45 -5.81
N GLN A 40 -0.86 4.94 -4.58
CA GLN A 40 -1.20 5.71 -3.38
C GLN A 40 -0.24 6.90 -3.15
N GLN A 41 1.06 6.69 -3.38
CA GLN A 41 2.07 7.75 -3.27
C GLN A 41 1.83 8.85 -4.32
N GLY A 42 1.53 8.47 -5.57
CA GLY A 42 1.18 9.42 -6.63
C GLY A 42 -0.06 10.26 -6.29
N ALA A 43 -1.12 9.62 -5.79
CA ALA A 43 -2.32 10.31 -5.36
C ALA A 43 -2.07 11.25 -4.17
N TYR A 44 -1.25 10.83 -3.20
CA TYR A 44 -0.85 11.67 -2.07
C TYR A 44 -0.04 12.88 -2.54
N LEU A 45 0.98 12.67 -3.37
CA LEU A 45 1.85 13.74 -3.86
C LEU A 45 1.08 14.76 -4.71
N SER A 46 0.16 14.31 -5.56
CA SER A 46 -0.74 15.18 -6.33
C SER A 46 -1.56 16.09 -5.41
N ARG A 47 -2.11 15.57 -4.31
CA ARG A 47 -2.84 16.38 -3.32
C ARG A 47 -1.93 17.40 -2.64
N CYS A 48 -0.71 17.00 -2.28
CA CYS A 48 0.28 17.91 -1.69
C CYS A 48 0.62 19.06 -2.64
N PHE A 49 0.85 18.78 -3.92
CA PHE A 49 1.12 19.83 -4.91
C PHE A 49 -0.07 20.77 -5.10
N ASN A 50 -1.28 20.22 -5.20
CA ASN A 50 -2.50 21.03 -5.37
C ASN A 50 -2.79 21.94 -4.17
N ARG A 51 -2.33 21.58 -2.96
CA ARG A 51 -2.56 22.34 -1.72
C ARG A 51 -1.33 23.08 -1.21
N ARG A 52 -0.24 23.08 -1.97
CA ARG A 52 1.07 23.56 -1.48
C ARG A 52 1.03 24.99 -0.95
N GLU A 53 0.33 25.89 -1.64
CA GLU A 53 0.26 27.29 -1.24
C GLU A 53 -0.53 27.45 0.07
N HIS A 54 -1.71 26.85 0.16
CA HIS A 54 -2.53 26.87 1.38
C HIS A 54 -1.78 26.29 2.60
N CYS A 55 -1.05 25.20 2.40
CA CYS A 55 -0.30 24.54 3.49
C CYS A 55 0.98 25.29 3.91
N LYS A 56 1.40 26.35 3.19
CA LYS A 56 2.46 27.26 3.68
C LYS A 56 1.95 28.07 4.86
N ASP A 57 0.75 28.63 4.73
CA ASP A 57 0.14 29.49 5.75
C ASP A 57 -0.53 28.65 6.85
N ASN A 58 -1.08 27.49 6.49
CA ASN A 58 -1.78 26.58 7.41
C ASN A 58 -1.14 25.18 7.39
N PRO A 59 -0.03 24.96 8.12
CA PRO A 59 0.67 23.68 8.11
C PRO A 59 -0.13 22.59 8.83
N GLU A 60 -0.43 21.50 8.13
CA GLU A 60 -1.22 20.37 8.63
C GLU A 60 -0.35 19.28 9.30
N GLY A 61 0.96 19.30 9.05
CA GLY A 61 1.88 18.26 9.51
C GLY A 61 2.30 18.37 10.98
N PRO A 62 3.02 17.35 11.48
CA PRO A 62 3.52 17.33 12.85
C PRO A 62 4.51 18.48 13.12
N ARG A 63 4.78 18.74 14.41
CA ARG A 63 5.78 19.72 14.84
C ARG A 63 7.17 19.27 14.42
N ARG A 64 7.99 20.21 13.94
CA ARG A 64 9.39 19.91 13.58
C ARG A 64 10.20 19.67 14.85
N PHE A 65 11.07 18.66 14.83
CA PHE A 65 12.00 18.38 15.92
C PHE A 65 13.18 19.37 15.94
N VAL A 66 13.57 19.88 14.78
CA VAL A 66 14.63 20.87 14.61
C VAL A 66 14.03 22.15 14.02
N GLY A 67 14.28 23.29 14.67
CA GLY A 67 13.76 24.60 14.28
C GLY A 67 12.34 24.88 14.76
N SER A 68 11.80 26.04 14.38
CA SER A 68 10.44 26.47 14.72
C SER A 68 9.42 26.04 13.66
N GLY A 69 8.19 25.72 14.09
CA GLY A 69 7.04 25.48 13.21
C GLY A 69 6.65 24.01 13.00
N ARG A 70 5.84 23.78 11.96
CA ARG A 70 5.26 22.47 11.60
C ARG A 70 5.66 22.06 10.18
N HIS A 71 5.57 20.77 9.89
CA HIS A 71 5.63 20.28 8.52
C HIS A 71 4.37 20.73 7.75
N ALA A 72 4.49 21.06 6.47
CA ALA A 72 3.36 21.56 5.69
C ALA A 72 2.24 20.49 5.53
N PHE A 73 2.63 19.22 5.42
CA PHE A 73 1.73 18.10 5.15
C PHE A 73 1.89 16.99 6.19
N VAL A 74 0.82 16.22 6.39
CA VAL A 74 0.83 14.97 7.18
C VAL A 74 1.65 13.91 6.44
N PRO A 75 2.51 13.13 7.13
CA PRO A 75 3.29 12.06 6.49
C PRO A 75 2.43 11.05 5.73
N PHE A 76 2.94 10.56 4.60
CA PHE A 76 2.29 9.51 3.84
C PHE A 76 2.14 8.24 4.69
N ARG A 77 0.93 7.68 4.71
CA ARG A 77 0.63 6.40 5.37
C ARG A 77 0.07 5.43 4.35
N TYR A 78 0.83 4.37 4.07
CA TYR A 78 0.40 3.31 3.18
C TYR A 78 -0.77 2.53 3.81
N LYS A 79 -1.81 2.28 3.02
CA LYS A 79 -2.90 1.37 3.37
C LYS A 79 -2.81 0.12 2.50
N HIS A 80 -2.45 -1.00 3.10
CA HIS A 80 -2.50 -2.29 2.40
C HIS A 80 -3.97 -2.68 2.12
N LEU A 81 -4.24 -3.17 0.91
CA LEU A 81 -5.60 -3.46 0.43
C LEU A 81 -5.76 -4.95 0.11
N GLY A 82 -4.77 -5.76 0.47
CA GLY A 82 -4.71 -7.16 0.10
C GLY A 82 -3.83 -7.40 -1.13
N GLN A 83 -3.69 -8.68 -1.45
CA GLN A 83 -2.94 -9.17 -2.61
C GLN A 83 -3.68 -10.32 -3.28
N PHE A 84 -3.45 -10.46 -4.59
CA PHE A 84 -4.00 -11.54 -5.39
C PHE A 84 -2.86 -12.29 -6.07
N ALA A 85 -2.97 -13.62 -6.12
CA ALA A 85 -2.03 -14.49 -6.82
C ALA A 85 -2.81 -15.49 -7.69
N PRO A 86 -2.68 -15.44 -9.03
CA PRO A 86 -3.24 -16.49 -9.88
C PRO A 86 -2.46 -17.80 -9.65
N LEU A 87 -3.17 -18.90 -9.45
CA LEU A 87 -2.57 -20.21 -9.15
C LEU A 87 -2.45 -21.12 -10.39
N GLY A 88 -3.03 -20.70 -11.51
CA GLY A 88 -3.20 -21.59 -12.68
C GLY A 88 -4.48 -22.44 -12.55
N GLY A 89 -4.83 -23.18 -13.60
CA GLY A 89 -6.02 -24.05 -13.57
C GLY A 89 -7.35 -23.33 -13.28
N GLU A 90 -7.46 -22.05 -13.66
CA GLU A 90 -8.63 -21.19 -13.38
C GLU A 90 -8.90 -20.87 -11.90
N GLN A 91 -7.86 -21.00 -11.06
CA GLN A 91 -7.90 -20.63 -9.65
C GLN A 91 -7.03 -19.41 -9.34
N ALA A 92 -7.48 -18.63 -8.37
CA ALA A 92 -6.68 -17.56 -7.76
C ALA A 92 -6.77 -17.64 -6.23
N ALA A 93 -5.71 -17.20 -5.57
CA ALA A 93 -5.69 -16.90 -4.16
C ALA A 93 -5.82 -15.39 -3.96
N ALA A 94 -6.54 -14.99 -2.91
CA ALA A 94 -6.64 -13.63 -2.46
C ALA A 94 -6.43 -13.57 -0.96
N GLU A 95 -5.62 -12.63 -0.54
CA GLU A 95 -5.48 -12.21 0.85
C GLU A 95 -6.05 -10.79 0.93
N LEU A 96 -7.07 -10.59 1.75
CA LEU A 96 -7.74 -9.32 1.95
C LEU A 96 -7.40 -8.79 3.36
N PRO A 97 -7.43 -7.46 3.55
CA PRO A 97 -7.09 -6.84 4.82
C PRO A 97 -8.00 -7.37 5.95
N GLY A 98 -7.38 -7.72 7.08
CA GLY A 98 -8.06 -8.36 8.22
C GLY A 98 -7.88 -9.88 8.27
N ASP A 99 -6.87 -10.43 7.59
CA ASP A 99 -6.53 -11.86 7.53
C ASP A 99 -7.57 -12.75 6.83
N TRP A 100 -8.33 -12.18 5.90
CA TRP A 100 -9.30 -12.92 5.10
C TRP A 100 -8.59 -13.56 3.90
N VAL A 101 -8.50 -14.89 3.88
CA VAL A 101 -7.90 -15.64 2.77
C VAL A 101 -8.99 -16.42 2.03
N SER A 102 -9.01 -16.31 0.70
CA SER A 102 -9.90 -17.06 -0.17
C SER A 102 -9.13 -17.65 -1.34
N ILE A 103 -9.43 -18.90 -1.69
CA ILE A 103 -8.80 -19.61 -2.81
C ILE A 103 -9.88 -20.29 -3.63
N GLY A 104 -9.80 -20.19 -4.96
CA GLY A 104 -10.65 -20.95 -5.88
C GLY A 104 -11.12 -20.16 -7.10
N HIS A 105 -12.11 -20.72 -7.80
CA HIS A 105 -12.68 -20.11 -9.02
C HIS A 105 -13.44 -18.82 -8.73
N SER A 106 -14.14 -18.73 -7.59
CA SER A 106 -14.84 -17.51 -7.16
C SER A 106 -13.86 -16.35 -6.94
N THR A 107 -12.71 -16.65 -6.34
CA THR A 107 -11.61 -15.70 -6.16
C THR A 107 -11.01 -15.25 -7.49
N GLN A 108 -10.95 -16.13 -8.50
CA GLN A 108 -10.52 -15.76 -9.84
C GLN A 108 -11.48 -14.77 -10.52
N TRP A 109 -12.80 -14.96 -10.40
CA TRP A 109 -13.78 -13.99 -10.90
C TRP A 109 -13.67 -12.66 -10.16
N LEU A 110 -13.48 -12.69 -8.84
CA LEU A 110 -13.25 -11.48 -8.06
C LEU A 110 -11.98 -10.75 -8.50
N TRP A 111 -10.91 -11.49 -8.78
CA TRP A 111 -9.67 -10.94 -9.33
C TRP A 111 -9.89 -10.26 -10.68
N TYR A 112 -10.63 -10.89 -11.61
CA TYR A 112 -11.00 -10.28 -12.89
C TYR A 112 -11.78 -8.97 -12.70
N SER A 113 -12.77 -8.95 -11.80
CA SER A 113 -13.55 -7.74 -11.51
C SER A 113 -12.68 -6.61 -10.96
N VAL A 114 -11.80 -6.90 -10.00
CA VAL A 114 -10.88 -5.90 -9.43
C VAL A 114 -9.93 -5.38 -10.51
N TYR A 115 -9.34 -6.26 -11.32
CA TYR A 115 -8.37 -5.88 -12.34
C TYR A 115 -8.99 -5.01 -13.43
N ALA A 116 -10.20 -5.37 -13.90
CA ALA A 116 -10.96 -4.55 -14.85
C ALA A 116 -11.29 -3.17 -14.25
N SER A 117 -11.74 -3.11 -12.99
CA SER A 117 -12.08 -1.84 -12.35
C SER A 117 -10.88 -0.91 -12.15
N LYS A 118 -9.67 -1.46 -11.95
CA LYS A 118 -8.46 -0.67 -11.68
C LYS A 118 -7.77 -0.12 -12.94
N GLN A 119 -8.21 -0.52 -14.14
CA GLN A 119 -7.65 0.05 -15.36
C GLN A 119 -7.98 1.53 -15.51
N VAL A 120 -7.04 2.28 -16.09
CA VAL A 120 -7.11 3.74 -16.20
C VAL A 120 -8.13 4.19 -17.25
N SER A 121 -8.28 3.45 -18.34
CA SER A 121 -9.12 3.85 -19.49
C SER A 121 -10.26 2.88 -19.74
N TRP A 122 -11.44 3.42 -20.07
CA TRP A 122 -12.60 2.64 -20.53
C TRP A 122 -12.26 1.74 -21.72
N ARG A 123 -11.45 2.24 -22.65
CA ARG A 123 -11.06 1.48 -23.85
C ARG A 123 -10.30 0.21 -23.47
N THR A 124 -9.34 0.31 -22.55
CA THR A 124 -8.57 -0.83 -22.04
C THR A 124 -9.44 -1.80 -21.24
N ARG A 125 -10.42 -1.29 -20.48
CA ARG A 125 -11.38 -2.13 -19.74
C ARG A 125 -12.19 -3.01 -20.69
N VAL A 126 -12.79 -2.41 -21.73
CA VAL A 126 -13.58 -3.14 -22.71
C VAL A 126 -12.74 -4.18 -23.44
N LEU A 127 -11.52 -3.81 -23.85
CA LEU A 127 -10.60 -4.74 -24.51
C LEU A 127 -10.26 -5.96 -23.63
N LEU A 128 -9.94 -5.75 -22.34
CA LEU A 128 -9.66 -6.85 -21.42
C LEU A 128 -10.87 -7.77 -21.22
N VAL A 129 -12.05 -7.20 -21.05
CA VAL A 129 -13.29 -7.98 -20.87
C VAL A 129 -13.61 -8.76 -22.14
N SER A 130 -13.42 -8.17 -23.32
CA SER A 130 -13.62 -8.89 -24.59
C SER A 130 -12.61 -10.03 -24.76
N ASP A 131 -11.35 -9.83 -24.36
CA ASP A 131 -10.32 -10.86 -24.44
C ASP A 131 -10.62 -12.04 -23.51
N TRP A 132 -11.08 -11.76 -22.28
CA TRP A 132 -11.52 -12.80 -21.35
C TRP A 132 -12.76 -13.54 -21.87
N THR A 133 -13.71 -12.83 -22.46
CA THR A 133 -14.92 -13.42 -23.05
C THR A 133 -14.56 -14.33 -24.22
N ARG A 134 -13.70 -13.86 -25.12
CA ARG A 134 -13.23 -14.67 -26.26
C ARG A 134 -12.49 -15.92 -25.79
N ARG A 135 -11.63 -15.79 -24.77
CA ARG A 135 -10.93 -16.92 -24.17
C ARG A 135 -11.90 -17.93 -23.54
N PHE A 136 -12.98 -17.47 -22.90
CA PHE A 136 -13.98 -18.34 -22.30
C PHE A 136 -14.78 -19.11 -23.35
N VAL A 137 -15.17 -18.46 -24.44
CA VAL A 137 -15.99 -19.06 -25.51
C VAL A 137 -15.18 -19.95 -26.45
N PHE A 138 -14.01 -19.49 -26.89
CA PHE A 138 -13.22 -20.13 -27.95
C PHE A 138 -11.94 -20.81 -27.46
N GLY A 139 -11.63 -20.72 -26.16
CA GLY A 139 -10.34 -21.17 -25.62
C GLY A 139 -9.20 -20.18 -25.90
N ARG A 140 -7.97 -20.52 -25.48
CA ARG A 140 -6.80 -19.69 -25.77
C ARG A 140 -6.37 -19.88 -27.22
N ASP A 141 -6.28 -18.78 -27.95
CA ASP A 141 -5.65 -18.76 -29.26
C ASP A 141 -4.17 -19.14 -29.10
N SER A 142 -3.80 -20.29 -29.64
CA SER A 142 -2.45 -20.87 -29.55
C SER A 142 -1.73 -20.83 -30.91
N SER A 143 -2.25 -20.08 -31.88
CA SER A 143 -1.77 -20.04 -33.28
C SER A 143 -0.38 -19.40 -33.47
N ARG A 144 0.34 -19.11 -32.39
CA ARG A 144 1.76 -18.74 -32.38
C ARG A 144 2.53 -19.65 -31.40
N ILE A 145 2.80 -20.86 -31.85
CA ILE A 145 3.99 -21.66 -31.49
C ILE A 145 4.77 -21.87 -32.78
#